data_AF-A0A1F6FZ89-F1
#
_entry.id   AF-A0A1F6FZ89-F1
#
_cell.length_a   1.000
_cell.length_b   1.000
_cell.length_c   1.000
_cell.angle_alpha   90.00
_cell.angle_beta   90.00
_cell.angle_gamma   90.00
#
_symmetry.space_group_name_H-M   'P 1'
#
loop_
_entity.id
_entity.type
_entity.pdbx_description
1 polymer ?
#
loop_
_entity_poly.entity_id
_entity_poly.type
_entity_poly.pdbx_seq_one_letter_code
_entity_poly.pdbx_strand_id
1 'polypeptide(L)'
;MPKGYQKRTRNLYDPNASEPFRVSRSKIDLFHECERCFYLDVRLGIPRTSFPAFTLNNAVDELMKREFDTHRAKNEAHPLMKHYKIDAVPLKDPRLEEWRDALRRGIQYHHKPTGIIFRGGVDDIWVNSQNELIVVDYKATSKKEEVNIDGYWQQGYKRQVEIYQWLLRGIGEKVSKIAYFVYVNGKSDAKAFDGRLEFEVKIIPHEGDTSWIDPLVGELAGCLRSEEVPKPNPTCEYCGYREAAGKELQARMGTAKKASAEKSSTSTLGI
;
A
#
# COMPACT_ATOMS: atom_id res chain seq x y z
N MET A 1 -10.77 26.70 3.99
CA MET A 1 -9.67 26.69 4.99
C MET A 1 -9.22 25.26 5.22
N PRO A 2 -7.91 24.97 5.28
CA PRO A 2 -7.45 23.63 5.65
C PRO A 2 -7.94 23.32 7.07
N LYS A 3 -8.59 22.17 7.24
CA LYS A 3 -8.94 21.65 8.57
C LYS A 3 -7.65 21.10 9.19
N GLY A 4 -7.38 21.46 10.45
CA GLY A 4 -6.27 20.86 11.20
C GLY A 4 -6.41 19.34 11.32
N TYR A 5 -5.35 18.67 11.78
CA TYR A 5 -5.38 17.21 11.97
C TYR A 5 -6.56 16.79 12.86
N GLN A 6 -7.33 15.81 12.39
CA GLN A 6 -8.38 15.16 13.16
C GLN A 6 -8.12 13.66 13.23
N LYS A 7 -8.15 13.12 14.44
CA LYS A 7 -8.03 11.68 14.69
C LYS A 7 -9.19 10.95 14.01
N ARG A 8 -8.90 9.86 13.29
CA ARG A 8 -9.95 9.05 12.63
C ARG A 8 -10.75 8.30 13.71
N THR A 9 -12.08 8.36 13.63
CA THR A 9 -12.99 7.69 14.57
C THR A 9 -13.82 6.57 13.93
N ARG A 10 -13.75 6.42 12.61
CA ARG A 10 -14.50 5.42 11.83
C ARG A 10 -13.57 4.36 11.25
N ASN A 11 -14.13 3.19 10.93
CA ASN A 11 -13.41 2.06 10.35
C ASN A 11 -12.17 1.67 11.18
N LEU A 12 -12.33 1.65 12.50
CA LEU A 12 -11.34 1.14 13.43
C LEU A 12 -11.70 -0.30 13.78
N TYR A 13 -10.69 -1.14 14.01
CA TYR A 13 -10.92 -2.48 14.49
C TYR A 13 -11.48 -2.42 15.91
N ASP A 14 -12.55 -3.17 16.17
CA ASP A 14 -13.14 -3.39 17.48
C ASP A 14 -13.21 -4.91 17.75
N PRO A 15 -12.52 -5.44 18.78
CA PRO A 15 -12.49 -6.87 19.09
C PRO A 15 -13.84 -7.39 19.57
N ASN A 16 -14.74 -6.50 19.98
CA ASN A 16 -16.08 -6.86 20.43
C ASN A 16 -17.12 -6.81 19.30
N ALA A 17 -16.73 -6.34 18.11
CA ALA A 17 -17.63 -6.33 16.96
C ALA A 17 -17.88 -7.76 16.44
N SER A 18 -19.14 -8.07 16.15
CA SER A 18 -19.53 -9.34 15.52
C SER A 18 -19.21 -9.40 14.03
N GLU A 19 -19.15 -8.24 13.37
CA GLU A 19 -18.92 -8.14 11.94
C GLU A 19 -17.44 -8.30 11.57
N PRO A 20 -17.12 -9.04 10.49
CA PRO A 20 -15.75 -9.17 10.02
C PRO A 20 -15.13 -7.81 9.67
N PHE A 21 -13.94 -7.56 10.21
CA PHE A 21 -13.20 -6.35 9.90
C PHE A 21 -12.45 -6.46 8.57
N ARG A 22 -12.35 -5.35 7.84
CA ARG A 22 -11.65 -5.28 6.55
C ARG A 22 -10.26 -4.69 6.69
N VAL A 23 -9.25 -5.44 6.27
CA VAL A 23 -7.84 -4.99 6.22
C VAL A 23 -7.39 -4.89 4.76
N SER A 24 -6.94 -3.71 4.34
CA SER A 24 -6.44 -3.53 2.97
C SER A 24 -5.03 -4.08 2.80
N ARG A 25 -4.61 -4.41 1.58
CA ARG A 25 -3.24 -4.74 1.18
C ARG A 25 -2.20 -3.76 1.74
N SER A 26 -2.49 -2.46 1.68
CA SER A 26 -1.59 -1.43 2.24
C SER A 26 -1.41 -1.50 3.76
N LYS A 27 -2.38 -2.08 4.48
CA LYS A 27 -2.29 -2.30 5.93
C LYS A 27 -1.47 -3.54 6.28
N ILE A 28 -1.48 -4.57 5.42
CA ILE A 28 -0.59 -5.73 5.57
C ILE A 28 0.86 -5.25 5.43
N ASP A 29 1.16 -4.46 4.41
CA ASP A 29 2.49 -3.87 4.19
C ASP A 29 2.89 -2.92 5.34
N LEU A 30 1.95 -2.10 5.83
CA LEU A 30 2.18 -1.24 7.01
C LEU A 30 2.53 -2.06 8.27
N PHE A 31 1.89 -3.21 8.47
CA PHE A 31 2.19 -4.10 9.60
C PHE A 31 3.58 -4.71 9.47
N HIS A 32 3.92 -5.23 8.28
CA HIS A 32 5.26 -5.72 7.95
C HIS A 32 6.34 -4.67 8.22
N GLU A 33 6.09 -3.41 7.86
CA GLU A 33 7.04 -2.32 8.14
C GLU A 33 7.10 -1.94 9.62
N CYS A 34 5.97 -1.80 10.31
CA CYS A 34 5.93 -1.44 11.72
C CYS A 34 4.56 -1.74 12.35
N GLU A 35 4.53 -2.77 13.19
CA GLU A 35 3.35 -3.19 13.97
C GLU A 35 2.74 -2.05 14.78
N ARG A 36 3.56 -1.23 15.45
CA ARG A 36 3.05 -0.06 16.21
C ARG A 36 2.33 0.94 15.31
N CYS A 37 2.87 1.25 14.12
CA CYS A 37 2.20 2.16 13.20
C CYS A 37 0.88 1.57 12.67
N PHE A 38 0.87 0.27 12.39
CA PHE A 38 -0.34 -0.44 12.03
C PHE A 38 -1.38 -0.40 13.16
N TYR A 39 -0.99 -0.70 14.40
CA TYR A 39 -1.89 -0.67 15.55
C TYR A 39 -2.45 0.74 15.79
N LEU A 40 -1.59 1.76 15.76
CA LEU A 40 -2.00 3.16 15.88
C LEU A 40 -3.02 3.54 14.82
N ASP A 41 -2.83 3.11 13.57
CA ASP A 41 -3.75 3.39 12.47
C ASP A 41 -5.07 2.63 12.64
N VAL A 42 -5.01 1.30 12.68
CA VAL A 42 -6.17 0.42 12.54
C VAL A 42 -6.96 0.31 13.82
N ARG A 43 -6.30 0.29 14.99
CA ARG A 43 -6.96 0.21 16.29
C ARG A 43 -7.29 1.58 16.87
N LEU A 44 -6.35 2.52 16.75
CA LEU A 44 -6.44 3.81 17.44
C LEU A 44 -6.74 5.00 16.52
N GLY A 45 -6.83 4.83 15.20
CA GLY A 45 -7.21 5.92 14.28
C GLY A 45 -6.16 7.03 14.12
N ILE A 46 -4.89 6.71 14.35
CA ILE A 46 -3.73 7.60 14.23
C ILE A 46 -2.83 7.06 13.10
N PRO A 47 -3.17 7.30 11.83
CA PRO A 47 -2.34 6.87 10.71
C PRO A 47 -1.01 7.63 10.68
N ARG A 48 -0.06 7.14 9.88
CA ARG A 48 1.08 7.94 9.43
C ARG A 48 0.56 9.15 8.62
N THR A 49 1.30 10.25 8.66
CA THR A 49 1.03 11.39 7.79
C THR A 49 1.24 10.99 6.33
N SER A 50 0.33 11.38 5.45
CA SER A 50 0.39 11.05 4.02
C SER A 50 1.06 12.15 3.22
N PHE A 51 1.74 11.77 2.14
CA PHE A 51 2.17 12.69 1.09
C PHE A 51 1.02 12.97 0.09
N PRO A 52 1.04 14.11 -0.61
CA PRO A 52 0.13 14.36 -1.73
C PRO A 52 0.19 13.23 -2.77
N ALA A 53 -0.93 13.01 -3.46
CA ALA A 53 -1.00 11.98 -4.50
C ALA A 53 -0.09 12.31 -5.70
N PHE A 54 0.54 11.28 -6.29
CA PHE A 54 1.30 11.39 -7.54
C PHE A 54 0.35 11.40 -8.74
N THR A 55 -0.32 12.53 -8.99
CA THR A 55 -1.40 12.63 -9.98
C THR A 55 -0.96 12.34 -11.43
N LEU A 56 0.30 12.63 -11.80
CA LEU A 56 0.84 12.24 -13.11
C LEU A 56 0.98 10.72 -13.24
N ASN A 57 1.46 10.04 -12.20
CA ASN A 57 1.59 8.59 -12.19
C ASN A 57 0.21 7.92 -12.30
N ASN A 58 -0.79 8.49 -11.61
CA ASN A 58 -2.18 8.02 -11.71
C ASN A 58 -2.74 8.20 -13.13
N ALA A 59 -2.41 9.30 -13.82
CA ALA A 59 -2.85 9.51 -15.20
C ALA A 59 -2.23 8.49 -16.16
N VAL A 60 -0.94 8.15 -15.98
CA VAL A 60 -0.27 7.08 -16.74
C VAL A 60 -0.95 5.72 -16.49
N ASP A 61 -1.21 5.38 -15.23
CA ASP A 61 -1.95 4.16 -14.86
C ASP A 61 -3.34 4.08 -15.51
N GLU A 62 -4.11 5.17 -15.49
CA GLU A 62 -5.44 5.22 -16.10
C GLU A 62 -5.38 5.04 -17.62
N LEU A 63 -4.40 5.65 -18.30
CA LEU A 63 -4.21 5.48 -19.74
C LEU A 63 -3.78 4.05 -20.10
N MET A 64 -2.89 3.45 -19.32
CA MET A 64 -2.49 2.05 -19.48
C MET A 64 -3.69 1.12 -19.33
N LYS A 65 -4.56 1.35 -18.33
CA LYS A 65 -5.81 0.57 -18.16
C LYS A 65 -6.66 0.65 -19.43
N ARG A 66 -6.92 1.85 -19.96
CA ARG A 66 -7.71 2.05 -21.18
C ARG A 66 -7.09 1.39 -22.42
N GLU A 67 -5.77 1.44 -22.56
CA GLU A 67 -5.04 0.77 -23.65
C GLU A 67 -5.24 -0.76 -23.58
N PHE A 68 -5.00 -1.35 -22.41
CA PHE A 68 -5.21 -2.79 -22.20
C PHE A 68 -6.69 -3.19 -22.31
N ASP A 69 -7.63 -2.32 -21.93
CA ASP A 69 -9.08 -2.53 -22.11
C ASP A 69 -9.48 -2.67 -23.58
N THR A 70 -8.84 -1.91 -24.47
CA THR A 70 -9.07 -2.02 -25.92
C THR A 70 -8.66 -3.40 -26.46
N HIS A 71 -7.54 -3.94 -25.98
CA HIS A 71 -7.06 -5.28 -26.34
C HIS A 71 -7.91 -6.39 -25.70
N ARG A 72 -8.33 -6.21 -24.43
CA ARG A 72 -9.23 -7.12 -23.72
C ARG A 72 -10.56 -7.29 -24.42
N ALA A 73 -11.15 -6.19 -24.91
CA ALA A 73 -12.43 -6.24 -25.63
C ALA A 73 -12.36 -7.13 -26.88
N LYS A 74 -11.20 -7.12 -27.57
CA LYS A 74 -10.91 -7.92 -28.77
C LYS A 74 -10.38 -9.32 -28.47
N ASN A 75 -10.09 -9.64 -27.20
CA ASN A 75 -9.44 -10.88 -26.78
C ASN A 75 -8.08 -11.11 -27.48
N GLU A 76 -7.29 -10.04 -27.59
CA GLU A 76 -5.99 -10.05 -28.28
C GLU A 76 -4.84 -9.73 -27.33
N ALA A 77 -3.67 -10.31 -27.60
CA ALA A 77 -2.44 -9.96 -26.90
C ALA A 77 -2.01 -8.52 -27.22
N HIS A 78 -1.61 -7.80 -26.19
CA HIS A 78 -1.03 -6.46 -26.31
C HIS A 78 0.29 -6.50 -27.12
N PRO A 79 0.63 -5.46 -27.92
CA PRO A 79 1.91 -5.39 -28.63
C PRO A 79 3.13 -5.62 -27.72
N LEU A 80 3.10 -5.11 -26.49
CA LEU A 80 4.15 -5.37 -25.49
C LEU A 80 4.26 -6.87 -25.16
N MET A 81 3.16 -7.59 -24.96
CA MET A 81 3.20 -9.04 -24.70
C MET A 81 3.87 -9.78 -25.86
N LYS A 82 3.54 -9.42 -27.11
CA LYS A 82 4.17 -10.01 -28.31
C LYS A 82 5.67 -9.71 -28.39
N HIS A 83 6.06 -8.46 -28.13
CA HIS A 83 7.45 -8.03 -28.11
C HIS A 83 8.28 -8.81 -27.09
N TYR A 84 7.75 -8.97 -25.88
CA TYR A 84 8.39 -9.70 -24.78
C TYR A 84 8.14 -11.23 -24.83
N LYS A 85 7.45 -11.74 -25.86
CA LYS A 85 7.09 -13.16 -26.02
C LYS A 85 6.36 -13.74 -24.79
N ILE A 86 5.49 -12.95 -24.20
CA ILE A 86 4.65 -13.35 -23.05
C ILE A 86 3.42 -14.09 -23.58
N ASP A 87 3.26 -15.33 -23.15
CA ASP A 87 2.06 -16.15 -23.43
C ASP A 87 0.91 -15.69 -22.53
N ALA A 88 0.27 -14.58 -22.90
CA ALA A 88 -0.91 -14.09 -22.20
C ALA A 88 -1.77 -13.15 -23.06
N VAL A 89 -3.02 -13.01 -22.65
CA VAL A 89 -3.93 -11.93 -23.08
C VAL A 89 -4.52 -11.22 -21.86
N PRO A 90 -4.95 -9.95 -21.96
CA PRO A 90 -5.64 -9.30 -20.85
C PRO A 90 -6.93 -10.05 -20.47
N LEU A 91 -7.12 -10.36 -19.19
CA LEU A 91 -8.22 -11.22 -18.72
C LEU A 91 -9.57 -10.57 -19.01
N LYS A 92 -10.45 -11.27 -19.73
CA LYS A 92 -11.86 -10.89 -19.92
C LYS A 92 -12.74 -11.55 -18.86
N ASP A 93 -12.96 -10.86 -17.74
CA ASP A 93 -13.79 -11.33 -16.62
C ASP A 93 -14.71 -10.21 -16.10
N PRO A 94 -16.01 -10.46 -15.88
CA PRO A 94 -16.95 -9.46 -15.35
C PRO A 94 -16.58 -8.94 -13.95
N ARG A 95 -15.80 -9.69 -13.18
CA ARG A 95 -15.33 -9.32 -11.83
C ARG A 95 -14.13 -8.38 -11.87
N LEU A 96 -13.46 -8.20 -13.02
CA LEU A 96 -12.25 -7.37 -13.09
C LEU A 96 -12.50 -5.91 -12.69
N GLU A 97 -13.65 -5.34 -13.05
CA GLU A 97 -14.03 -3.99 -12.61
C GLU A 97 -14.15 -3.89 -11.08
N GLU A 98 -14.63 -4.95 -10.43
CA GLU A 98 -14.65 -5.05 -8.98
C GLU A 98 -13.23 -5.16 -8.41
N TRP A 99 -12.41 -6.04 -8.99
CA TRP A 99 -11.04 -6.27 -8.56
C TRP A 99 -10.14 -5.03 -8.72
N ARG A 100 -10.46 -4.12 -9.65
CA ARG A 100 -9.76 -2.83 -9.81
C ARG A 100 -10.21 -1.73 -8.83
N ASP A 101 -11.40 -1.85 -8.23
CA ASP A 101 -11.96 -0.83 -7.32
C ASP A 101 -11.35 -0.91 -5.90
N ALA A 102 -10.09 -0.46 -5.80
CA ALA A 102 -9.30 -0.49 -4.58
C ALA A 102 -9.89 0.30 -3.40
N LEU A 103 -10.82 1.23 -3.64
CA LEU A 103 -11.38 2.08 -2.59
C LEU A 103 -12.61 1.46 -1.94
N ARG A 104 -13.52 0.90 -2.75
CA ARG A 104 -14.81 0.39 -2.25
C ARG A 104 -14.89 -1.13 -2.20
N ARG A 105 -14.27 -1.82 -3.15
CA ARG A 105 -14.37 -3.28 -3.34
C ARG A 105 -12.98 -3.91 -3.38
N GLY A 106 -12.44 -4.18 -4.57
CA GLY A 106 -11.22 -4.94 -4.77
C GLY A 106 -11.46 -6.43 -4.61
N ILE A 107 -10.43 -7.24 -4.82
CA ILE A 107 -10.44 -8.65 -4.45
C ILE A 107 -10.65 -8.73 -2.94
N GLN A 108 -11.59 -9.55 -2.48
CA GLN A 108 -11.90 -9.73 -1.07
C GLN A 108 -11.75 -11.20 -0.68
N TYR A 109 -10.80 -11.48 0.21
CA TYR A 109 -10.56 -12.81 0.75
C TYR A 109 -10.92 -12.84 2.23
N HIS A 110 -11.95 -13.64 2.58
CA HIS A 110 -12.28 -13.91 3.98
C HIS A 110 -11.35 -15.00 4.52
N HIS A 111 -10.31 -14.56 5.24
CA HIS A 111 -9.33 -15.46 5.84
C HIS A 111 -9.92 -16.08 7.12
N LYS A 112 -10.55 -17.26 6.96
CA LYS A 112 -11.25 -17.98 8.03
C LYS A 112 -10.44 -18.14 9.32
N PRO A 113 -9.12 -18.46 9.30
CA PRO A 113 -8.34 -18.61 10.53
C PRO A 113 -8.29 -17.35 11.39
N THR A 114 -8.32 -16.16 10.79
CA THR A 114 -8.30 -14.89 11.54
C THR A 114 -9.67 -14.24 11.66
N GLY A 115 -10.66 -14.64 10.86
CA GLY A 115 -11.98 -13.99 10.76
C GLY A 115 -11.92 -12.59 10.13
N ILE A 116 -10.79 -12.23 9.51
CA ILE A 116 -10.58 -10.93 8.88
C ILE A 116 -10.82 -11.05 7.38
N ILE A 117 -11.42 -10.03 6.79
CA ILE A 117 -11.52 -9.88 5.34
C ILE A 117 -10.33 -9.06 4.86
N PHE A 118 -9.44 -9.68 4.09
CA PHE A 118 -8.35 -8.98 3.44
C PHE A 118 -8.77 -8.53 2.05
N ARG A 119 -8.37 -7.32 1.67
CA ARG A 119 -8.78 -6.75 0.38
C ARG A 119 -7.69 -5.98 -0.35
N GLY A 120 -7.74 -5.97 -1.67
CA GLY A 120 -6.77 -5.26 -2.49
C GLY A 120 -7.31 -4.97 -3.89
N GLY A 121 -6.97 -3.80 -4.44
CA GLY A 121 -7.27 -3.47 -5.83
C GLY A 121 -6.06 -3.67 -6.73
N VAL A 122 -6.22 -4.44 -7.81
CA VAL A 122 -5.17 -4.66 -8.81
C VAL A 122 -5.25 -3.61 -9.92
N ASP A 123 -4.14 -3.38 -10.63
CA ASP A 123 -4.19 -2.55 -11.83
C ASP A 123 -4.72 -3.34 -13.01
N ASP A 124 -4.17 -4.54 -13.23
CA ASP A 124 -4.63 -5.43 -14.28
C ASP A 124 -4.39 -6.92 -13.96
N ILE A 125 -5.10 -7.78 -14.67
CA ILE A 125 -4.90 -9.23 -14.65
C ILE A 125 -4.79 -9.71 -16.10
N TRP A 126 -3.79 -10.54 -16.37
CA TRP A 126 -3.69 -11.28 -17.63
C TRP A 126 -4.00 -12.76 -17.39
N VAL A 127 -4.23 -13.51 -18.47
CA VAL A 127 -4.44 -14.95 -18.43
C VAL A 127 -3.56 -15.64 -19.47
N ASN A 128 -2.85 -16.70 -19.06
CA ASN A 128 -2.01 -17.50 -19.95
C ASN A 128 -2.77 -18.69 -20.58
N SER A 129 -2.10 -19.42 -21.48
CA SER A 129 -2.70 -20.59 -22.14
C SER A 129 -3.03 -21.75 -21.18
N GLN A 130 -2.47 -21.76 -19.97
CA GLN A 130 -2.78 -22.72 -18.89
C GLN A 130 -3.93 -22.27 -17.99
N ASN A 131 -4.66 -21.21 -18.38
CA ASN A 131 -5.74 -20.58 -17.62
C ASN A 131 -5.33 -20.14 -16.21
N GLU A 132 -4.09 -19.67 -16.07
CA GLU A 132 -3.59 -19.07 -14.83
C GLU A 132 -3.69 -17.56 -14.92
N LEU A 133 -4.24 -16.96 -13.86
CA LEU A 133 -4.26 -15.52 -13.69
C LEU A 133 -2.85 -15.03 -13.38
N ILE A 134 -2.43 -13.98 -14.07
CA ILE A 134 -1.16 -13.31 -13.88
C ILE A 134 -1.46 -11.91 -13.35
N VAL A 135 -0.94 -11.62 -12.16
CA VAL A 135 -1.05 -10.28 -11.56
C VAL A 135 -0.14 -9.32 -12.32
N VAL A 136 -0.69 -8.15 -12.66
CA VAL A 136 0.04 -7.11 -13.37
C VAL A 136 -0.15 -5.79 -12.62
N ASP A 137 0.96 -5.12 -12.38
CA ASP A 137 1.00 -3.88 -11.60
C ASP A 137 1.72 -2.79 -12.42
N TYR A 138 1.09 -1.63 -12.52
CA TYR A 138 1.58 -0.54 -13.35
C TYR A 138 2.40 0.41 -12.49
N LYS A 139 3.65 0.66 -12.92
CA LYS A 139 4.55 1.58 -12.23
C LYS A 139 4.94 2.71 -13.17
N ALA A 140 4.87 3.94 -12.67
CA ALA A 140 5.35 5.11 -13.39
C ALA A 140 6.42 5.83 -12.57
N THR A 141 7.48 6.29 -13.23
CA THR A 141 8.55 7.09 -12.63
C THR A 141 9.20 7.99 -13.67
N SER A 142 10.19 8.78 -13.28
CA SER A 142 11.04 9.57 -14.17
C SER A 142 12.45 9.60 -13.60
N LYS A 143 13.32 8.70 -14.07
CA LYS A 143 14.72 8.64 -13.67
C LYS A 143 15.63 8.41 -14.86
N LYS A 144 16.91 8.79 -14.71
CA LYS A 144 17.93 8.69 -15.77
C LYS A 144 18.45 7.27 -15.94
N GLU A 145 18.51 6.47 -14.87
CA GLU A 145 18.94 5.07 -14.98
C GLU A 145 17.79 4.17 -15.42
N GLU A 146 18.14 3.01 -15.98
CA GLU A 146 17.18 1.99 -16.37
C GLU A 146 16.29 1.54 -15.18
N VAL A 147 15.00 1.35 -15.45
CA VAL A 147 14.04 0.86 -14.45
C VAL A 147 14.27 -0.61 -14.11
N ASN A 148 14.27 -0.91 -12.81
CA ASN A 148 14.35 -2.25 -12.23
C ASN A 148 13.48 -2.31 -10.96
N ILE A 149 13.38 -3.50 -10.37
CA ILE A 149 12.58 -3.77 -9.15
C ILE A 149 13.43 -4.23 -7.96
N ASP A 150 14.74 -3.97 -7.99
CA ASP A 150 15.68 -4.52 -7.00
C ASP A 150 16.10 -3.52 -5.93
N GLY A 151 15.81 -2.24 -6.14
CA GLY A 151 16.06 -1.20 -5.15
C GLY A 151 15.22 -1.35 -3.87
N TYR A 152 15.65 -0.64 -2.82
CA TYR A 152 15.04 -0.70 -1.49
C TYR A 152 13.53 -0.42 -1.50
N TRP A 153 13.10 0.65 -2.19
CA TRP A 153 11.69 1.03 -2.27
C TRP A 153 10.86 0.05 -3.10
N GLN A 154 11.48 -0.59 -4.10
CA GLN A 154 10.83 -1.53 -5.00
C GLN A 154 10.52 -2.87 -4.33
N GLN A 155 11.11 -3.17 -3.18
CA GLN A 155 10.72 -4.32 -2.37
C GLN A 155 9.24 -4.25 -1.94
N GLY A 156 8.70 -3.04 -1.72
CA GLY A 156 7.26 -2.85 -1.49
C GLY A 156 6.40 -3.22 -2.69
N TYR A 157 6.93 -3.09 -3.92
CA TYR A 157 6.22 -3.47 -5.13
C TYR A 157 6.12 -4.99 -5.27
N LYS A 158 7.20 -5.71 -4.92
CA LYS A 158 7.22 -7.19 -4.87
C LYS A 158 6.18 -7.71 -3.88
N ARG A 159 6.20 -7.20 -2.64
CA ARG A 159 5.18 -7.55 -1.63
C ARG A 159 3.75 -7.24 -2.08
N GLN A 160 3.57 -6.13 -2.80
CA GLN A 160 2.25 -5.74 -3.30
C GLN A 160 1.66 -6.78 -4.25
N VAL A 161 2.42 -7.23 -5.26
CA VAL A 161 1.94 -8.23 -6.23
C VAL A 161 1.76 -9.60 -5.59
N GLU A 162 2.63 -9.97 -4.64
CA GLU A 162 2.51 -11.21 -3.87
C GLU A 162 1.22 -11.23 -3.04
N ILE A 163 0.86 -10.12 -2.38
CA ILE A 163 -0.43 -10.02 -1.68
C ILE A 163 -1.60 -10.19 -2.64
N TYR A 164 -1.55 -9.62 -3.85
CA TYR A 164 -2.61 -9.82 -4.83
C TYR A 164 -2.69 -11.27 -5.31
N GLN A 165 -1.56 -11.94 -5.55
CA GLN A 165 -1.53 -13.36 -5.86
C GLN A 165 -2.15 -14.19 -4.73
N TRP A 166 -1.81 -13.89 -3.47
CA TRP A 166 -2.38 -14.54 -2.30
C TRP A 166 -3.89 -14.31 -2.17
N LEU A 167 -4.38 -13.08 -2.40
CA LEU A 167 -5.81 -12.77 -2.38
C LEU A 167 -6.58 -13.54 -3.45
N LEU A 168 -6.07 -13.60 -4.69
CA LEU A 168 -6.68 -14.35 -5.79
C LEU A 168 -6.71 -15.86 -5.49
N ARG A 169 -5.61 -16.42 -4.98
CA ARG A 169 -5.55 -17.82 -4.53
C ARG A 169 -6.56 -18.08 -3.41
N GLY A 170 -6.71 -17.15 -2.47
CA GLY A 170 -7.64 -17.23 -1.35
C GLY A 170 -9.12 -17.28 -1.77
N ILE A 171 -9.46 -16.72 -2.94
CA ILE A 171 -10.81 -16.82 -3.52
C ILE A 171 -10.96 -17.98 -4.51
N GLY A 172 -9.96 -18.86 -4.63
CA GLY A 172 -10.02 -20.09 -5.42
C GLY A 172 -9.54 -19.96 -6.86
N GLU A 173 -8.94 -18.83 -7.26
CA GLU A 173 -8.40 -18.67 -8.61
C GLU A 173 -7.10 -19.45 -8.79
N LYS A 174 -6.86 -19.93 -10.00
CA LYS A 174 -5.57 -20.50 -10.40
C LYS A 174 -4.64 -19.35 -10.78
N VAL A 175 -3.54 -19.16 -10.05
CA VAL A 175 -2.68 -17.97 -10.18
C VAL A 175 -1.24 -18.36 -10.45
N SER A 176 -0.66 -17.79 -11.51
CA SER A 176 0.75 -17.96 -11.86
C SER A 176 1.66 -17.49 -10.74
N LYS A 177 2.83 -18.13 -10.58
CA LYS A 177 3.90 -17.60 -9.72
C LYS A 177 4.51 -16.32 -10.29
N ILE A 178 4.51 -16.16 -11.61
CA ILE A 178 5.02 -14.97 -12.26
C ILE A 178 3.97 -13.86 -12.20
N ALA A 179 4.39 -12.70 -11.69
CA ALA A 179 3.72 -11.42 -11.85
C ALA A 179 4.53 -10.53 -12.80
N TYR A 180 3.89 -9.54 -13.43
CA TYR A 180 4.58 -8.57 -14.27
C TYR A 180 4.41 -7.15 -13.75
N PHE A 181 5.50 -6.40 -13.78
CA PHE A 181 5.46 -4.95 -13.67
C PHE A 181 5.53 -4.35 -15.07
N VAL A 182 4.51 -3.56 -15.45
CA VAL A 182 4.61 -2.71 -16.63
C VAL A 182 5.13 -1.35 -16.16
N TYR A 183 6.42 -1.13 -16.35
CA TYR A 183 7.14 0.00 -15.79
C TYR A 183 7.37 1.07 -16.86
N VAL A 184 6.71 2.21 -16.68
CA VAL A 184 6.73 3.38 -17.55
C VAL A 184 7.70 4.42 -16.97
N ASN A 185 8.80 4.70 -17.68
CA ASN A 185 9.81 5.68 -17.28
C ASN A 185 9.73 6.93 -18.15
N GLY A 186 9.45 8.08 -17.54
CA GLY A 186 9.43 9.38 -18.20
C GLY A 186 10.84 9.86 -18.52
N LYS A 187 11.05 10.29 -19.76
CA LYS A 187 12.32 10.83 -20.26
C LYS A 187 12.50 12.28 -19.84
N SER A 188 13.11 12.48 -18.68
CA SER A 188 13.44 13.81 -18.14
C SER A 188 14.71 14.43 -18.75
N ASP A 189 15.39 13.70 -19.61
CA ASP A 189 16.59 14.11 -20.35
C ASP A 189 16.31 14.43 -21.84
N ALA A 190 15.03 14.46 -22.24
CA ALA A 190 14.63 14.95 -23.56
C ALA A 190 15.09 16.40 -23.77
N LYS A 191 15.36 16.77 -25.04
CA LYS A 191 15.91 18.09 -25.41
C LYS A 191 15.03 19.26 -24.93
N ALA A 192 13.72 19.08 -24.91
CA ALA A 192 12.73 20.07 -24.48
C ALA A 192 11.46 19.35 -23.97
N PHE A 193 10.60 20.09 -23.25
CA PHE A 193 9.34 19.56 -22.72
C PHE A 193 8.22 19.53 -23.77
N ASP A 194 8.11 20.54 -24.64
CA ASP A 194 7.16 20.61 -25.76
C ASP A 194 5.70 20.20 -25.45
N GLY A 195 5.26 20.39 -24.20
CA GLY A 195 3.93 19.98 -23.74
C GLY A 195 3.70 18.46 -23.68
N ARG A 196 4.77 17.65 -23.70
CA ARG A 196 4.73 16.19 -23.77
C ARG A 196 5.79 15.56 -22.88
N LEU A 197 5.41 14.53 -22.13
CA LEU A 197 6.36 13.58 -21.56
C LEU A 197 6.46 12.39 -22.48
N GLU A 198 7.68 12.09 -22.91
CA GLU A 198 7.99 10.86 -23.63
C GLU A 198 8.30 9.75 -22.63
N PHE A 199 7.86 8.54 -22.93
CA PHE A 199 8.01 7.41 -22.03
C PHE A 199 8.73 6.25 -22.69
N GLU A 200 9.50 5.53 -21.90
CA GLU A 200 9.99 4.20 -22.20
C GLU A 200 9.24 3.18 -21.34
N VAL A 201 8.77 2.09 -21.93
CA VAL A 201 8.00 1.06 -21.23
C VAL A 201 8.79 -0.23 -21.20
N LYS A 202 8.97 -0.79 -20.01
CA LYS A 202 9.62 -2.08 -19.79
C LYS A 202 8.67 -3.03 -19.06
N ILE A 203 8.58 -4.28 -19.53
CA ILE A 203 7.93 -5.35 -18.76
C ILE A 203 9.00 -6.08 -17.95
N ILE A 204 8.80 -6.18 -16.63
CA ILE A 204 9.73 -6.84 -15.71
C ILE A 204 9.00 -8.02 -15.03
N PRO A 205 9.45 -9.27 -15.22
CA PRO A 205 8.90 -10.41 -14.50
C PRO A 205 9.35 -10.43 -13.04
N HIS A 206 8.48 -10.91 -12.16
CA HIS A 206 8.79 -11.23 -10.77
C HIS A 206 8.20 -12.59 -10.42
N GLU A 207 9.02 -13.52 -9.94
CA GLU A 207 8.53 -14.76 -9.36
C GLU A 207 8.13 -14.50 -7.91
N GLY A 208 6.82 -14.45 -7.66
CA GLY A 208 6.25 -14.10 -6.37
C GLY A 208 6.29 -15.27 -5.37
N ASP A 209 6.66 -14.94 -4.14
CA ASP A 209 6.55 -15.83 -2.99
C ASP A 209 5.45 -15.31 -2.04
N THR A 210 4.46 -16.15 -1.74
CA THR A 210 3.37 -15.81 -0.82
C THR A 210 3.47 -16.51 0.52
N SER A 211 4.53 -17.28 0.76
CA SER A 211 4.70 -18.10 1.98
C SER A 211 4.78 -17.26 3.25
N TRP A 212 5.25 -16.02 3.15
CA TRP A 212 5.36 -15.07 4.27
C TRP A 212 4.02 -14.46 4.70
N ILE A 213 2.98 -14.53 3.87
CA ILE A 213 1.76 -13.74 4.09
C ILE A 213 0.86 -14.37 5.16
N ASP A 214 0.61 -15.69 5.11
CA ASP A 214 -0.27 -16.36 6.09
C ASP A 214 0.23 -16.24 7.54
N PRO A 215 1.53 -16.46 7.84
CA PRO A 215 2.09 -16.19 9.16
C PRO A 215 1.90 -14.74 9.60
N LEU A 216 2.23 -13.78 8.71
CA LEU A 216 2.15 -12.36 9.01
C LEU A 216 0.71 -11.91 9.30
N VAL A 217 -0.29 -12.38 8.53
CA VAL A 217 -1.69 -12.00 8.80
C VAL A 217 -2.22 -12.63 10.09
N GLY A 218 -1.67 -13.77 10.52
CA GLY A 218 -1.91 -14.35 11.84
C GLY A 218 -1.40 -13.45 12.96
N GLU A 219 -0.15 -12.99 12.86
CA GLU A 219 0.47 -12.05 13.80
C GLU A 219 -0.29 -10.71 13.83
N LEU A 220 -0.66 -10.19 12.66
CA LEU A 220 -1.47 -8.98 12.50
C LEU A 220 -2.80 -9.09 13.23
N ALA A 221 -3.49 -10.23 13.11
CA ALA A 221 -4.75 -10.47 13.80
C ALA A 221 -4.55 -10.55 15.33
N GLY A 222 -3.47 -11.18 15.79
CA GLY A 222 -3.08 -11.19 17.20
C GLY A 222 -2.83 -9.78 17.74
N CYS A 223 -2.07 -8.98 17.00
CA CYS A 223 -1.79 -7.57 17.30
C CYS A 223 -3.08 -6.76 17.45
N LEU A 224 -4.06 -6.91 16.55
CA LEU A 224 -5.33 -6.19 16.63
C LEU A 224 -6.18 -6.56 17.87
N ARG A 225 -6.12 -7.82 18.30
CA ARG A 225 -6.87 -8.32 19.46
C ARG A 225 -6.23 -7.92 20.79
N SER A 226 -4.93 -7.62 20.79
CA SER A 226 -4.21 -7.20 21.99
C SER A 226 -4.60 -5.78 22.44
N GLU A 227 -4.66 -5.56 23.74
CA GLU A 227 -4.73 -4.23 24.35
C GLU A 227 -3.35 -3.55 24.43
N GLU A 228 -2.27 -4.33 24.33
CA GLU A 228 -0.92 -3.81 24.39
C GLU A 228 -0.51 -3.16 23.07
N VAL A 229 -0.03 -1.92 23.15
CA VAL A 229 0.54 -1.23 21.99
C VAL A 229 1.90 -1.88 21.66
N PRO A 230 2.10 -2.38 20.43
CA PRO A 230 3.35 -3.02 20.04
C PRO A 230 4.57 -2.11 20.21
N LYS A 231 5.76 -2.71 20.33
CA LYS A 231 7.03 -1.97 20.28
C LYS A 231 7.22 -1.30 18.91
N PRO A 232 7.95 -0.16 18.83
CA PRO A 232 8.22 0.44 17.54
C PRO A 232 9.24 -0.42 16.79
N ASN A 233 9.17 -0.43 15.46
CA ASN A 233 10.29 -0.93 14.68
C ASN A 233 11.46 0.07 14.86
N PRO A 234 12.68 -0.36 15.25
CA PRO A 234 13.82 0.51 15.49
C PRO A 234 14.17 1.46 14.34
N THR A 235 13.89 1.07 13.08
CA THR A 235 14.18 1.87 11.89
C THR A 235 12.98 2.70 11.40
N CYS A 236 11.86 2.69 12.13
CA CYS A 236 10.67 3.42 11.71
C CYS A 236 10.79 4.93 11.97
N GLU A 237 11.00 5.70 10.90
CA GLU A 237 11.10 7.17 10.95
C GLU A 237 9.90 7.83 11.65
N TYR A 238 8.68 7.30 11.46
CA TYR A 238 7.45 7.86 12.05
C TYR A 238 7.39 7.64 13.56
N CYS A 239 7.86 6.48 14.04
CA CYS A 239 7.93 6.21 15.46
C CYS A 239 9.02 7.07 16.11
N GLY A 240 10.21 7.14 15.49
CA GLY A 240 11.30 8.01 15.95
C GLY A 240 10.89 9.48 16.02
N TYR A 241 10.23 10.00 14.98
CA TYR A 241 9.69 11.35 14.95
C TYR A 241 8.70 11.61 16.09
N ARG A 242 7.69 10.74 16.27
CA ARG A 242 6.68 10.90 17.33
C ARG A 242 7.30 10.87 18.73
N GLU A 243 8.27 9.98 18.94
CA GLU A 243 8.97 9.87 20.22
C GLU A 243 9.83 11.10 20.51
N ALA A 244 10.62 11.57 19.54
CA ALA A 244 11.44 12.77 19.68
C ALA A 244 10.59 14.01 19.97
N ALA A 245 9.52 14.22 19.19
CA ALA A 245 8.58 15.31 19.41
C ALA A 245 7.89 15.21 20.77
N GLY A 246 7.43 14.02 21.15
CA GLY A 246 6.78 13.77 22.44
C GLY A 246 7.68 14.07 23.63
N LYS A 247 8.93 13.59 23.61
CA LYS A 247 9.92 13.84 24.68
C LYS A 247 10.22 15.33 24.84
N GLU A 248 10.46 16.03 23.73
CA GLU A 248 10.77 17.47 23.75
C GLU A 248 9.60 18.29 24.31
N LEU A 249 8.38 18.01 23.87
CA LEU A 249 7.18 18.72 24.36
C LEU A 249 6.92 18.44 25.85
N GLN A 250 7.04 17.18 26.29
CA GLN A 250 6.87 16.82 27.70
C GLN A 250 7.93 17.49 28.60
N ALA A 251 9.19 17.51 28.16
CA ALA A 251 10.27 18.17 28.89
C ALA A 251 9.98 19.67 29.09
N ARG A 252 9.56 20.37 28.02
CA ARG A 252 9.20 21.79 28.08
C ARG A 252 7.99 22.06 28.96
N MET A 253 6.96 21.20 28.92
CA MET A 253 5.81 21.30 29.82
C MET A 253 6.21 21.10 31.28
N GLY A 254 7.15 20.18 31.56
CA GLY A 254 7.70 19.96 32.90
C GLY A 254 8.44 21.19 33.43
N THR A 255 9.30 21.80 32.62
CA THR A 255 10.03 23.03 32.97
C THR A 255 9.09 24.22 33.17
N ALA A 256 8.08 24.38 32.30
CA ALA A 256 7.07 25.43 32.44
C ALA A 256 6.27 25.31 33.75
N LYS A 257 5.87 24.08 34.12
CA LYS A 257 5.17 23.82 35.40
C LYS A 257 6.04 24.17 36.61
N LYS A 258 7.35 23.84 36.59
CA LYS A 258 8.29 24.20 37.66
C LYS A 258 8.47 25.71 37.78
N ALA A 259 8.68 26.41 36.65
CA ALA A 259 8.81 27.87 36.64
C ALA A 259 7.53 28.60 37.09
N SER A 260 6.34 28.07 36.79
CA SER A 260 5.08 28.62 37.30
C SER A 260 4.89 28.39 38.80
N ALA A 261 5.36 27.26 39.33
CA ALA A 261 5.29 26.97 40.76
C ALA A 261 6.22 27.88 41.57
N GLU A 262 7.44 28.14 41.08
CA GLU A 262 8.42 29.03 41.73
C GLU A 262 7.98 30.51 41.72
N LYS A 263 7.33 30.97 40.65
CA LYS A 263 6.71 32.31 40.59
C LYS A 263 5.51 32.44 41.53
N SER A 264 4.72 31.38 41.70
CA SER A 264 3.61 31.38 42.65
C SER A 264 4.12 31.41 44.10
N SER A 265 5.18 30.66 44.44
CA SER A 265 5.73 30.65 45.80
C SER A 265 6.44 31.94 46.19
N THR A 266 7.00 32.68 45.22
CA THR A 266 7.65 33.98 45.48
C THR A 266 6.65 35.13 45.61
N SER A 267 5.45 35.01 45.04
CA SER A 267 4.38 36.01 45.19
C SER A 267 3.63 35.98 46.52
N THR A 268 3.72 34.88 47.28
CA THR A 268 3.00 34.71 48.56
C THR A 268 3.80 35.14 49.80
N LEU A 269 5.06 35.57 49.63
CA LEU A 269 5.96 36.00 50.72
C LEU A 269 6.05 37.54 50.86
N GLY A 270 5.20 38.29 50.16
CA GLY A 270 5.12 39.75 50.26
C GLY A 270 3.81 40.22 50.90
N ILE A 271 3.67 40.03 52.22
CA ILE A 271 2.81 40.84 53.11
C ILE A 271 3.62 41.12 54.38
#